data_AF-A0A950WUQ1-F1
#
_entry.id   AF-A0A950WUQ1-F1
#
_cell.length_a   1.000
_cell.length_b   1.000
_cell.length_c   1.000
_cell.angle_alpha   90.00
_cell.angle_beta   90.00
_cell.angle_gamma   90.00
#
_symmetry.space_group_name_H-M   'P 1'
#
loop_
_entity.id
_entity.type
_entity.pdbx_description
1 polymer ?
#
loop_
_entity_poly.entity_id
_entity_poly.type
_entity_poly.pdbx_seq_one_letter_code
_entity_poly.pdbx_strand_id
1 'polypeptide(L)'
;MQISLALNLPRDAATIPVARHIARDALREVGVTDECSMAIEVALTEAATNVVKHSGPGDAYEVGMTLSGDHCTIRVVDTGRGFDFSSLAGLASDLSAERGRGMELMHALVDQVTFESKPEAGTIVHLEKQLQLLDASPLQRFGVGMNDGLSR
;
A
#
# COMPACT_ATOMS: atom_id res chain seq x y z
N MET A 1 -17.25 -6.01 8.41
CA MET A 1 -17.35 -4.93 7.40
C MET A 1 -16.05 -4.91 6.63
N GLN A 2 -16.13 -4.76 5.31
CA GLN A 2 -14.98 -4.60 4.42
C GLN A 2 -15.20 -3.37 3.55
N ILE A 3 -14.16 -2.54 3.40
CA ILE A 3 -14.15 -1.36 2.55
C ILE A 3 -13.00 -1.52 1.56
N SER A 4 -13.26 -1.34 0.27
CA SER A 4 -12.24 -1.40 -0.77
C SER A 4 -12.32 -0.16 -1.66
N LEU A 5 -11.16 0.44 -1.91
CA LEU A 5 -10.95 1.62 -2.75
C LEU A 5 -9.97 1.24 -3.85
N ALA A 6 -10.22 1.68 -5.07
CA ALA A 6 -9.31 1.52 -6.19
C ALA A 6 -9.22 2.84 -6.96
N LEU A 7 -8.00 3.34 -7.16
CA LEU A 7 -7.71 4.57 -7.88
C LEU A 7 -6.86 4.23 -9.08
N ASN A 8 -7.31 4.56 -10.28
CA ASN A 8 -6.49 4.53 -11.49
C ASN A 8 -6.06 5.96 -11.80
N LEU A 9 -4.76 6.22 -11.72
CA LEU A 9 -4.18 7.55 -11.78
C LEU A 9 -3.17 7.65 -12.93
N PRO A 10 -3.09 8.80 -13.62
CA PRO A 10 -2.01 9.07 -14.55
C PRO A 10 -0.65 8.85 -13.88
N ARG A 11 0.32 8.35 -14.62
CA ARG A 11 1.66 8.11 -14.10
C ARG A 11 2.45 9.42 -13.98
N ASP A 12 2.08 10.23 -13.00
CA ASP A 12 2.70 11.51 -12.69
C ASP A 12 2.90 11.60 -11.16
N ALA A 13 4.07 12.07 -10.72
CA ALA A 13 4.32 12.28 -9.29
C ALA A 13 3.31 13.26 -8.65
N ALA A 14 2.70 14.14 -9.45
CA ALA A 14 1.64 15.05 -9.03
C ALA A 14 0.35 14.35 -8.57
N THR A 15 0.13 13.08 -8.96
CA THR A 15 -1.07 12.31 -8.54
C THR A 15 -0.84 11.51 -7.26
N ILE A 16 0.41 11.35 -6.79
CA ILE A 16 0.72 10.63 -5.54
C ILE A 16 0.01 11.26 -4.32
N PRO A 17 0.00 12.60 -4.13
CA PRO A 17 -0.76 13.21 -3.06
C PRO A 17 -2.25 12.88 -3.09
N VAL A 18 -2.85 12.72 -4.28
CA VAL A 18 -4.27 12.38 -4.43
C VAL A 18 -4.56 11.03 -3.78
N ALA A 19 -3.78 10.00 -4.12
CA ALA A 19 -3.90 8.68 -3.50
C ALA A 19 -3.72 8.73 -1.98
N ARG A 20 -2.70 9.47 -1.51
CA ARG A 20 -2.43 9.64 -0.08
C ARG A 20 -3.58 10.31 0.67
N HIS A 21 -4.16 11.38 0.12
CA HIS A 21 -5.25 12.10 0.78
C HIS A 21 -6.52 11.26 0.85
N ILE A 22 -6.88 10.56 -0.23
CA ILE A 22 -8.04 9.64 -0.23
C ILE A 22 -7.85 8.51 0.79
N ALA A 23 -6.65 7.92 0.83
CA ALA A 23 -6.28 6.91 1.82
C ALA A 23 -6.40 7.44 3.26
N ARG A 24 -5.81 8.61 3.55
CA ARG A 24 -5.89 9.28 4.86
C ARG A 24 -7.33 9.49 5.30
N ASP A 25 -8.15 10.06 4.43
CA ASP A 25 -9.53 10.39 4.75
C ASP A 25 -10.35 9.13 5.01
N ALA A 26 -10.18 8.08 4.20
CA ALA A 26 -10.81 6.79 4.43
C ALA A 26 -10.42 6.17 5.79
N LEU A 27 -9.13 6.17 6.15
CA LEU A 27 -8.63 5.65 7.42
C LEU A 27 -9.20 6.41 8.62
N ARG A 28 -9.30 7.75 8.52
CA ARG A 28 -9.89 8.59 9.57
C ARG A 28 -11.37 8.33 9.76
N GLU A 29 -12.15 8.27 8.68
CA GLU A 29 -13.59 8.04 8.73
C GLU A 29 -13.94 6.70 9.38
N VAL A 30 -13.09 5.69 9.21
CA VAL A 30 -13.30 4.36 9.81
C VAL A 30 -12.67 4.21 11.20
N GLY A 31 -12.06 5.28 11.73
CA GLY A 31 -11.56 5.36 13.10
C GLY A 31 -10.18 4.73 13.32
N VAL A 32 -9.28 4.77 12.34
CA VAL A 32 -7.85 4.43 12.53
C VAL A 32 -7.15 5.56 13.26
N THR A 33 -6.20 5.25 14.14
CA THR A 33 -5.42 6.26 14.89
C THR A 33 -4.59 7.13 13.93
N ASP A 34 -4.27 8.35 14.37
CA ASP A 34 -3.44 9.27 13.59
C ASP A 34 -2.04 8.70 13.32
N GLU A 35 -1.45 8.01 14.31
CA GLU A 35 -0.13 7.39 14.19
C GLU A 35 -0.13 6.26 13.15
N CYS A 36 -1.11 5.35 13.22
CA CYS A 36 -1.23 4.27 12.25
C CYS A 36 -1.55 4.80 10.85
N SER A 37 -2.41 5.82 10.75
CA SER A 37 -2.71 6.49 9.47
C SER A 37 -1.45 7.10 8.86
N MET A 38 -0.64 7.81 9.66
CA MET A 38 0.60 8.41 9.19
C MET A 38 1.60 7.36 8.67
N ALA A 39 1.75 6.24 9.37
CA ALA A 39 2.61 5.14 8.94
C ALA A 39 2.17 4.57 7.57
N ILE A 40 0.87 4.35 7.40
CA ILE A 40 0.28 3.87 6.14
C ILE A 40 0.48 4.88 5.01
N GLU A 41 0.29 6.18 5.28
CA GLU A 41 0.46 7.23 4.28
C GLU A 41 1.89 7.36 3.76
N VAL A 42 2.88 7.27 4.65
CA VAL A 42 4.29 7.30 4.25
C VAL A 42 4.60 6.06 3.43
N ALA A 43 4.21 4.86 3.88
CA ALA A 43 4.45 3.63 3.13
C ALA A 43 3.79 3.63 1.74
N LEU A 44 2.54 4.12 1.63
CA LEU A 44 1.86 4.31 0.35
C LEU A 44 2.60 5.31 -0.55
N THR A 45 3.11 6.41 0.02
CA THR A 45 3.86 7.42 -0.73
C THR A 45 5.15 6.83 -1.31
N GLU A 46 5.88 6.05 -0.54
CA GLU A 46 7.10 5.36 -1.00
C GLU A 46 6.78 4.32 -2.07
N ALA A 47 5.75 3.50 -1.86
CA ALA A 47 5.31 2.50 -2.84
C ALA A 47 4.87 3.13 -4.18
N ALA A 48 4.06 4.18 -4.13
CA ALA A 48 3.64 4.93 -5.31
C ALA A 48 4.80 5.65 -6.00
N THR A 49 5.74 6.21 -5.22
CA THR A 49 6.95 6.83 -5.75
C THR A 49 7.81 5.81 -6.50
N ASN A 50 7.97 4.61 -5.95
CA ASN A 50 8.70 3.53 -6.60
C ASN A 50 8.06 3.12 -7.94
N VAL A 51 6.73 2.96 -7.95
CA VAL A 51 6.00 2.60 -9.17
C VAL A 51 6.10 3.72 -10.23
N VAL A 52 5.83 4.97 -9.85
CA VAL A 52 5.88 6.10 -10.79
C VAL A 52 7.30 6.29 -11.35
N LYS A 53 8.34 6.20 -10.52
CA LYS A 53 9.74 6.47 -10.95
C LYS A 53 10.41 5.30 -11.66
N HIS A 54 10.05 4.05 -11.39
CA HIS A 54 10.89 2.91 -11.77
C HIS A 54 10.22 1.88 -12.67
N SER A 55 8.91 1.93 -12.85
CA SER A 55 8.24 0.91 -13.67
C SER A 55 8.41 1.11 -15.18
N GLY A 56 8.18 0.06 -15.97
CA GLY A 56 8.38 0.06 -17.42
C GLY A 56 7.42 1.00 -18.17
N PRO A 57 7.49 1.16 -19.50
CA PRO A 57 6.63 2.09 -20.23
C PRO A 57 5.13 1.84 -19.96
N GLY A 58 4.42 2.88 -19.55
CA GLY A 58 3.00 2.88 -19.20
C GLY A 58 2.53 4.28 -18.74
N ASP A 59 1.25 4.60 -19.00
CA ASP A 59 0.71 5.96 -18.78
C ASP A 59 -0.08 6.09 -17.47
N ALA A 60 -0.32 4.99 -16.75
CA ALA A 60 -1.12 4.97 -15.54
C ALA A 60 -0.64 3.92 -14.52
N TYR A 61 -1.03 4.11 -13.26
CA TYR A 61 -0.85 3.16 -12.17
C TYR A 61 -2.12 3.04 -11.34
N GLU A 62 -2.27 1.90 -10.66
CA GLU A 62 -3.41 1.64 -9.77
C GLU A 62 -2.95 1.66 -8.31
N VAL A 63 -3.77 2.26 -7.44
CA VAL A 63 -3.68 2.13 -5.98
C VAL A 63 -4.96 1.48 -5.49
N GLY A 64 -4.85 0.25 -5.01
CA GLY A 64 -5.89 -0.46 -4.27
C GLY A 64 -5.65 -0.38 -2.78
N MET A 65 -6.69 -0.09 -2.00
CA MET A 65 -6.68 -0.17 -0.54
C MET A 65 -7.88 -1.00 -0.10
N THR A 66 -7.67 -1.97 0.77
CA THR A 66 -8.74 -2.74 1.42
C THR A 66 -8.57 -2.68 2.93
N LEU A 67 -9.64 -2.30 3.62
CA LEU A 67 -9.76 -2.26 5.06
C LEU A 67 -10.75 -3.35 5.49
N SER A 68 -10.29 -4.31 6.27
CA SER A 68 -11.10 -5.44 6.72
C SER A 68 -10.69 -5.88 8.12
N GLY A 69 -11.63 -5.80 9.06
CA GLY A 69 -11.32 -6.05 10.47
C GLY A 69 -10.20 -5.13 10.97
N ASP A 70 -9.20 -5.70 11.62
CA ASP A 70 -8.02 -4.98 12.09
C ASP A 70 -6.89 -4.93 11.06
N HIS A 71 -7.15 -5.13 9.75
CA HIS A 71 -6.12 -5.15 8.71
C HIS A 71 -6.39 -4.14 7.59
N CYS A 72 -5.31 -3.53 7.12
CA CYS A 72 -5.25 -2.71 5.92
C CYS A 72 -4.26 -3.34 4.93
N THR A 73 -4.74 -3.66 3.74
CA THR A 73 -3.90 -4.10 2.62
C THR A 73 -3.89 -3.03 1.56
N ILE A 74 -2.70 -2.64 1.11
CA ILE A 74 -2.51 -1.72 -0.01
C ILE A 74 -1.79 -2.45 -1.13
N ARG A 75 -2.24 -2.20 -2.36
CA ARG A 75 -1.61 -2.68 -3.58
C ARG A 75 -1.33 -1.50 -4.48
N VAL A 76 -0.08 -1.33 -4.91
CA VAL A 76 0.30 -0.31 -5.89
C VAL A 76 0.84 -1.01 -7.13
N VAL A 77 0.26 -0.71 -8.28
CA VAL A 77 0.41 -1.50 -9.50
C VAL A 77 0.83 -0.59 -10.63
N ASP A 78 1.96 -0.88 -11.25
CA ASP A 78 2.22 -0.36 -12.59
C ASP A 78 1.38 -1.13 -13.61
N THR A 79 0.62 -0.42 -14.43
CA THR A 79 -0.10 -1.03 -15.56
C THR A 79 0.76 -1.12 -16.83
N GLY A 80 2.01 -0.63 -16.77
CA GLY A 80 3.01 -0.74 -17.82
C GLY A 80 3.64 -2.14 -17.98
N ARG A 81 4.40 -2.31 -19.06
CA ARG A 81 5.16 -3.55 -19.34
C ARG A 81 6.25 -3.72 -18.27
N GLY A 82 5.93 -4.48 -17.22
CA GLY A 82 6.78 -5.00 -16.14
C GLY A 82 8.25 -4.60 -16.07
N PHE A 83 8.65 -4.11 -14.90
CA PHE A 83 10.06 -4.04 -14.50
C PHE A 83 10.56 -5.44 -14.09
N ASP A 84 11.82 -5.77 -14.35
CA ASP A 84 12.41 -7.04 -13.93
C ASP A 84 13.01 -6.92 -12.51
N PHE A 85 12.26 -7.30 -11.46
CA PHE A 85 12.81 -7.35 -10.09
C PHE A 85 13.84 -8.47 -9.88
N SER A 86 13.89 -9.49 -10.74
CA SER A 86 14.93 -10.53 -10.65
C SER A 86 16.32 -9.93 -10.89
N SER A 87 16.40 -8.85 -11.67
CA SER A 87 17.63 -8.05 -11.82
C SER A 87 18.00 -7.21 -10.59
N LEU A 88 17.06 -6.96 -9.66
CA LEU A 88 17.27 -6.22 -8.41
C LEU A 88 17.81 -7.09 -7.25
N ALA A 89 17.59 -8.40 -7.27
CA ALA A 89 18.20 -9.32 -6.30
C ALA A 89 19.75 -9.35 -6.40
N GLY A 90 20.29 -8.93 -7.56
CA GLY A 90 21.72 -8.67 -7.77
C GLY A 90 22.16 -7.22 -7.50
N LEU A 91 21.23 -6.30 -7.20
CA LEU A 91 21.48 -4.86 -6.98
C LEU A 91 21.30 -4.43 -5.52
N ALA A 92 21.44 -5.37 -4.57
CA ALA A 92 21.84 -5.02 -3.20
C ALA A 92 23.13 -4.16 -3.17
N SER A 93 23.84 -4.06 -4.30
CA SER A 93 25.05 -3.30 -4.54
C SER A 93 24.90 -1.97 -5.29
N ASP A 94 23.70 -1.57 -5.75
CA ASP A 94 23.51 -0.30 -6.48
C ASP A 94 22.37 0.57 -5.90
N LEU A 95 22.35 0.61 -4.58
CA LEU A 95 21.54 1.55 -3.80
C LEU A 95 22.08 2.96 -4.02
N SER A 96 21.49 3.71 -4.95
CA SER A 96 21.45 5.16 -4.74
C SER A 96 20.85 5.38 -3.34
N ALA A 97 21.51 6.17 -2.50
CA ALA A 97 21.16 6.31 -1.07
C ALA A 97 19.68 6.66 -0.79
N GLU A 98 18.97 7.23 -1.77
CA GLU A 98 17.54 7.53 -1.68
C GLU A 98 16.62 6.31 -1.88
N ARG A 99 16.97 5.37 -2.78
CA ARG A 99 16.15 4.18 -3.04
C ARG A 99 16.16 3.20 -1.87
N GLY A 100 17.30 3.05 -1.19
CA GLY A 100 17.40 2.21 0.00
C GLY A 100 16.52 2.72 1.14
N ARG A 101 16.47 4.04 1.33
CA ARG A 101 15.68 4.68 2.39
C ARG A 101 14.18 4.46 2.22
N GLY A 102 13.65 4.55 1.00
CA GLY A 102 12.22 4.31 0.75
C GLY A 102 11.79 2.88 1.10
N MET A 103 12.61 1.88 0.76
CA MET A 103 12.35 0.48 1.13
C MET A 103 12.46 0.25 2.63
N GLU A 104 13.49 0.80 3.28
CA GLU A 104 13.67 0.74 4.74
C GLU A 104 12.50 1.38 5.48
N LEU A 105 11.99 2.53 4.99
CA LEU A 105 10.82 3.20 5.55
C LEU A 105 9.57 2.35 5.45
N MET A 106 9.30 1.73 4.30
CA MET A 106 8.16 0.81 4.16
C MET A 106 8.28 -0.36 5.15
N HIS A 107 9.43 -1.03 5.21
CA HIS A 107 9.67 -2.14 6.13
C HIS A 107 9.59 -1.73 7.62
N ALA A 108 9.92 -0.49 7.96
CA ALA A 108 9.84 0.01 9.32
C ALA A 108 8.41 0.39 9.74
N LEU A 109 7.56 0.77 8.79
CA LEU A 109 6.23 1.34 9.08
C LEU A 109 5.09 0.33 8.94
N VAL A 110 5.21 -0.63 8.02
CA VAL A 110 4.21 -1.68 7.80
C VAL A 110 4.70 -3.04 8.26
N ASP A 111 3.77 -3.97 8.45
CA ASP A 111 4.09 -5.27 9.05
C ASP A 111 4.60 -6.26 8.00
N GLN A 112 4.10 -6.15 6.76
CA GLN A 112 4.64 -6.88 5.62
C GLN A 112 4.73 -5.99 4.38
N VAL A 113 5.81 -6.19 3.63
CA VAL A 113 6.02 -5.62 2.29
C VAL A 113 6.40 -6.77 1.37
N THR A 114 5.66 -6.94 0.28
CA THR A 114 6.04 -7.88 -0.78
C THR A 114 6.06 -7.18 -2.13
N PHE A 115 6.99 -7.62 -2.97
CA PHE A 115 7.16 -7.10 -4.32
C PHE A 115 6.96 -8.25 -5.30
N GLU A 116 5.97 -8.10 -6.18
CA GLU A 116 5.78 -9.00 -7.30
C GLU A 116 6.13 -8.23 -8.57
N SER A 117 7.09 -8.75 -9.34
CA SER A 117 7.38 -8.20 -10.66
C SER A 117 7.54 -9.37 -11.62
N LYS A 118 6.83 -9.30 -12.73
CA LYS A 118 7.00 -10.25 -13.83
C LYS A 118 7.39 -9.44 -15.07
N PRO A 119 8.34 -9.95 -15.88
CA PRO A 119 8.55 -9.40 -17.21
C PRO A 119 7.19 -9.27 -17.90
N GLU A 120 6.90 -8.09 -18.46
CA GLU A 120 5.65 -7.74 -19.17
C GLU A 120 4.39 -7.49 -18.32
N ALA A 121 4.30 -7.88 -17.04
CA ALA A 121 3.05 -7.80 -16.25
C ALA A 121 2.97 -6.65 -15.23
N GLY A 122 3.97 -5.78 -15.19
CA GLY A 122 4.05 -4.66 -14.25
C GLY A 122 4.89 -4.97 -13.00
N THR A 123 4.99 -3.98 -12.13
CA THR A 123 5.46 -4.13 -10.75
C THR A 123 4.28 -3.93 -9.82
N ILE A 124 4.18 -4.79 -8.82
CA ILE A 124 3.16 -4.74 -7.79
C ILE A 124 3.86 -4.65 -6.44
N VAL A 125 3.57 -3.59 -5.70
CA VAL A 125 3.97 -3.45 -4.31
C VAL A 125 2.76 -3.75 -3.44
N HIS A 126 2.89 -4.74 -2.56
CA HIS A 126 1.89 -5.05 -1.55
C HIS A 126 2.39 -4.60 -0.18
N LEU A 127 1.52 -3.90 0.55
CA LEU A 127 1.77 -3.48 1.92
C LEU A 127 0.64 -4.01 2.78
N GLU A 128 0.99 -4.58 3.94
CA GLU A 128 0.02 -5.00 4.94
C GLU A 128 0.31 -4.34 6.28
N LYS A 129 -0.72 -3.77 6.88
CA LYS A 129 -0.66 -3.14 8.19
C LYS A 129 -1.83 -3.57 9.06
N GLN A 130 -1.52 -4.04 10.26
CA GLN A 130 -2.48 -4.18 11.34
C GLN A 130 -2.87 -2.79 11.86
N LEU A 131 -4.17 -2.52 11.82
CA LEU A 131 -4.77 -1.26 12.17
C LEU A 131 -4.82 -1.08 13.67
N GLN A 132 -4.34 0.08 14.12
CA GLN A 132 -4.64 0.58 15.45
C GLN A 132 -5.92 1.41 15.34
N LEU A 133 -6.98 0.95 16.01
CA LEU A 133 -8.32 1.52 15.90
C LEU A 133 -8.68 2.28 17.18
N LEU A 134 -9.38 3.41 17.02
CA LEU A 134 -10.00 4.15 18.11
C LEU A 134 -11.16 3.35 18.72
N ASP A 135 -11.43 3.61 20.00
CA ASP A 135 -12.57 3.01 20.69
C ASP A 135 -13.88 3.32 19.95
N ALA A 136 -14.73 2.31 19.81
CA ALA A 136 -16.02 2.40 19.11
C ALA A 136 -15.91 2.88 17.65
N SER A 137 -14.76 2.67 17.01
CA SER A 137 -14.56 2.92 15.58
C SER A 137 -15.60 2.18 14.73
N PRO A 138 -16.09 2.77 13.62
CA PRO A 138 -17.02 2.10 12.72
C PRO A 138 -16.50 0.73 12.25
N LEU A 139 -15.19 0.63 12.00
CA LEU A 139 -14.57 -0.61 11.55
C LEU A 139 -14.65 -1.73 12.59
N GLN A 140 -14.38 -1.44 13.87
CA GLN A 140 -14.61 -2.41 14.95
C GLN A 140 -16.09 -2.76 15.09
N ARG A 141 -16.96 -1.76 15.16
CA ARG A 141 -18.40 -1.93 15.42
C ARG A 141 -19.11 -2.82 14.41
N PHE A 142 -18.74 -2.70 13.13
CA PHE A 142 -19.34 -3.48 12.05
C PHE A 142 -18.43 -4.62 11.58
N GLY A 143 -17.27 -4.81 12.20
CA GLY A 143 -16.30 -5.89 11.94
C GLY A 143 -16.53 -7.15 12.79
N VAL A 144 -17.12 -7.01 13.98
CA VAL A 144 -17.42 -8.12 14.89
C VAL A 144 -18.65 -8.89 14.39
N GLY A 145 -18.42 -9.86 13.50
CA GLY A 145 -19.49 -10.73 13.00
C GLY A 145 -19.06 -12.05 12.36
N MET A 146 -17.77 -12.42 12.40
CA MET A 146 -17.28 -13.60 11.66
C MET A 146 -16.45 -14.61 12.48
N ASN A 147 -16.36 -14.51 13.82
CA ASN A 147 -15.55 -15.48 14.60
C ASN A 147 -16.25 -16.22 15.76
N ASP A 148 -17.55 -16.01 16.01
CA ASP A 148 -18.31 -16.77 17.02
C ASP A 148 -18.98 -18.03 16.43
N GLY A 149 -18.23 -18.83 15.66
CA GLY A 149 -18.81 -19.87 14.81
C GLY A 149 -18.10 -21.22 14.70
N LEU A 150 -17.10 -21.53 15.53
CA LEU A 150 -16.56 -22.90 15.64
C LEU A 150 -16.09 -23.20 17.07
N SER A 151 -17.06 -23.57 17.91
CA SER A 151 -16.83 -24.39 19.10
C SER A 151 -18.16 -25.05 19.47
N ARG A 152 -18.51 -26.14 18.80
CA ARG A 152 -19.30 -27.26 19.32
C ARG A 152 -18.92 -28.54 18.59
#